data_AF-A0A2G1WY85-F1
#
_entry.id   AF-A0A2G1WY85-F1
#
_cell.length_a   1.000
_cell.length_b   1.000
_cell.length_c   1.000
_cell.angle_alpha   90.00
_cell.angle_beta   90.00
_cell.angle_gamma   90.00
#
_symmetry.space_group_name_H-M   'P 1'
#
loop_
_entity.id
_entity.type
_entity.pdbx_description
1 polymer ?
#
loop_
_entity_poly.entity_id
_entity_poly.type
_entity_poly.pdbx_seq_one_letter_code
_entity_poly.pdbx_strand_id
1 'polypeptide(L)'
;MANDVLTVEELKREVPYDAASLGMTDAEYQAVIEKAGDAAVERVTEWVGGDLTRSTTTETLARPPNVPATDLPLSNVPVSDVSAVSIDTWRVDGADVEIAETVVTPTHLELTPDAERDAWPTKRRSIEVTYTHGLDDVPGPVEEAIVRLTRRRLHNQYADGVTSESIDGSTSYESDQALLRAIRNDVKQFEVDSYYEGAMLI
;
A
#
# COMPACT_ATOMS: atom_id res chain seq x y z
N MET A 1 -6.64 11.10 -2.51
CA MET A 1 -5.60 10.97 -3.54
C MET A 1 -6.29 10.34 -4.72
N ALA A 2 -6.04 10.79 -5.96
CA ALA A 2 -6.69 10.16 -7.10
C ALA A 2 -6.25 8.69 -7.19
N ASN A 3 -7.21 7.80 -7.41
CA ASN A 3 -6.96 6.37 -7.61
C ASN A 3 -6.26 6.13 -8.96
N ASP A 4 -4.92 6.03 -8.93
CA ASP A 4 -4.12 5.68 -10.11
C ASP A 4 -4.06 4.15 -10.35
N VAL A 5 -4.66 3.34 -9.47
CA VAL A 5 -4.70 1.87 -9.55
C VAL A 5 -5.80 1.40 -10.51
N LEU A 6 -7.01 1.93 -10.33
CA LEU A 6 -8.17 1.65 -11.19
C LEU A 6 -8.92 2.95 -11.46
N THR A 7 -9.16 3.25 -12.73
CA THR A 7 -9.94 4.43 -13.11
C THR A 7 -11.40 4.27 -12.72
N VAL A 8 -12.09 5.39 -12.52
CA VAL A 8 -13.52 5.38 -12.24
C VAL A 8 -14.32 4.70 -13.36
N GLU A 9 -13.88 4.84 -14.62
CA GLU A 9 -14.53 4.19 -15.76
C GLU A 9 -14.36 2.67 -15.74
N GLU A 10 -13.23 2.14 -15.29
CA GLU A 10 -13.03 0.70 -15.10
C GLU A 10 -13.91 0.17 -13.97
N LEU A 11 -13.97 0.88 -12.84
CA LEU A 11 -14.85 0.53 -11.73
C LEU A 11 -16.32 0.53 -12.17
N LYS A 12 -16.76 1.52 -12.95
CA LYS A 12 -18.14 1.58 -13.49
C LYS A 12 -18.50 0.38 -14.35
N ARG A 13 -17.57 -0.15 -15.17
CA ARG A 13 -17.83 -1.35 -15.99
C ARG A 13 -18.06 -2.59 -15.15
N GLU A 14 -17.44 -2.65 -13.98
CA GLU A 14 -17.54 -3.78 -13.07
C GLU A 14 -18.72 -3.68 -12.11
N VAL A 15 -19.22 -2.49 -11.78
CA VAL A 15 -20.32 -2.34 -10.82
C VAL A 15 -21.68 -2.65 -11.49
N PRO A 16 -22.58 -3.41 -10.85
CA PRO A 16 -23.86 -3.82 -11.46
C PRO A 16 -24.94 -2.71 -11.46
N TYR A 17 -24.62 -1.50 -11.02
CA TYR A 17 -25.54 -0.37 -10.86
C TYR A 17 -25.07 0.77 -11.77
N ASP A 18 -26.00 1.44 -12.45
CA ASP A 18 -25.75 2.70 -13.16
C ASP A 18 -26.36 3.90 -12.41
N ALA A 19 -26.06 5.12 -12.86
CA ALA A 19 -26.58 6.33 -12.24
C ALA A 19 -28.12 6.35 -12.19
N ALA A 20 -28.78 5.88 -13.26
CA ALA A 20 -30.23 5.83 -13.36
C ALA A 20 -30.86 4.88 -12.32
N SER A 21 -30.26 3.70 -12.10
CA SER A 21 -30.73 2.70 -11.14
C SER A 21 -30.67 3.19 -9.69
N LEU A 22 -29.78 4.13 -9.40
CA LEU A 22 -29.63 4.76 -8.09
C LEU A 22 -30.36 6.11 -7.97
N GLY A 23 -31.05 6.55 -9.04
CA GLY A 23 -31.74 7.84 -9.07
C GLY A 23 -30.80 9.04 -8.98
N MET A 24 -29.58 8.90 -9.49
CA MET A 24 -28.52 9.91 -9.43
C MET A 24 -28.24 10.51 -10.80
N THR A 25 -27.62 11.68 -10.80
CA THR A 25 -26.94 12.21 -11.99
C THR A 25 -25.62 11.47 -12.23
N ASP A 26 -25.13 11.48 -13.46
CA ASP A 26 -23.84 10.85 -13.81
C ASP A 26 -22.67 11.41 -12.98
N ALA A 27 -22.70 12.70 -12.64
CA ALA A 27 -21.67 13.35 -11.84
C ALA A 27 -21.72 12.89 -10.36
N GLU A 28 -22.91 12.76 -9.78
CA GLU A 28 -23.07 12.22 -8.43
C GLU A 28 -22.64 10.75 -8.36
N TYR A 29 -23.06 9.96 -9.34
CA TYR A 29 -22.65 8.55 -9.45
C TYR A 29 -21.13 8.42 -9.57
N GLN A 30 -20.49 9.23 -10.43
CA GLN A 30 -19.04 9.27 -10.55
C GLN A 30 -18.35 9.56 -9.21
N ALA A 31 -18.79 10.58 -8.47
CA ALA A 31 -18.20 10.92 -7.18
C ALA A 31 -18.38 9.81 -6.13
N VAL A 32 -19.50 9.09 -6.18
CA VAL A 32 -19.77 7.95 -5.31
C VAL A 32 -18.85 6.77 -5.64
N ILE A 33 -18.69 6.43 -6.93
CA ILE A 33 -17.76 5.38 -7.37
C ILE A 33 -16.32 5.72 -6.99
N GLU A 34 -15.89 6.96 -7.25
CA GLU A 34 -14.55 7.45 -6.90
C GLU A 34 -14.27 7.29 -5.40
N LYS A 35 -15.17 7.82 -4.55
CA LYS A 35 -15.04 7.69 -3.09
C LYS A 35 -15.03 6.23 -2.61
N ALA A 36 -15.81 5.35 -3.25
CA ALA A 36 -15.84 3.94 -2.91
C ALA A 36 -14.59 3.19 -3.41
N GLY A 37 -14.04 3.59 -4.55
CA GLY A 37 -12.78 3.11 -5.11
C GLY A 37 -11.58 3.50 -4.25
N ASP A 38 -11.44 4.78 -3.92
CA ASP A 38 -10.36 5.31 -3.07
C ASP A 38 -10.25 4.55 -1.75
N ALA A 39 -11.40 4.33 -1.11
CA ALA A 39 -11.42 3.65 0.19
C ALA A 39 -11.27 2.12 0.07
N ALA A 40 -11.51 1.53 -1.11
CA ALA A 40 -11.17 0.14 -1.40
C ALA A 40 -9.67 -0.01 -1.61
N VAL A 41 -9.04 0.91 -2.36
CA VAL A 41 -7.59 0.99 -2.54
C VAL A 41 -6.89 1.15 -1.19
N GLU A 42 -7.30 2.13 -0.38
CA GLU A 42 -6.73 2.34 0.97
C GLU A 42 -6.76 1.07 1.81
N ARG A 43 -7.87 0.33 1.78
CA ARG A 43 -8.00 -0.93 2.52
C ARG A 43 -7.09 -2.03 1.97
N VAL A 44 -6.94 -2.14 0.65
CA VAL A 44 -6.06 -3.15 0.05
C VAL A 44 -4.59 -2.80 0.28
N THR A 45 -4.21 -1.52 0.19
CA THR A 45 -2.90 -1.02 0.60
C THR A 45 -2.60 -1.37 2.07
N GLU A 46 -3.56 -1.17 2.97
CA GLU A 46 -3.43 -1.56 4.39
C GLU A 46 -3.19 -3.07 4.55
N TRP A 47 -3.91 -3.91 3.80
CA TRP A 47 -3.73 -5.36 3.85
C TRP A 47 -2.38 -5.79 3.29
N VAL A 48 -2.01 -5.26 2.12
CA VAL A 48 -0.74 -5.54 1.45
C VAL A 48 0.45 -4.99 2.27
N GLY A 49 0.26 -3.94 3.07
CA GLY A 49 1.33 -3.37 3.89
C GLY A 49 2.37 -2.58 3.09
N GLY A 50 2.04 -2.18 1.87
CA GLY A 50 2.92 -1.46 0.95
C GLY A 50 2.17 -0.75 -0.16
N ASP A 51 2.86 0.12 -0.88
CA ASP A 51 2.26 0.92 -1.94
C ASP A 51 1.94 0.06 -3.17
N LEU A 52 0.73 0.24 -3.72
CA LEU A 52 0.25 -0.55 -4.86
C LEU A 52 0.77 -0.02 -6.21
N THR A 53 1.36 1.17 -6.22
CA THR A 53 1.85 1.86 -7.41
C THR A 53 3.27 2.34 -7.20
N ARG A 54 4.08 2.27 -8.26
CA ARG A 54 5.47 2.70 -8.22
C ARG A 54 5.61 4.21 -8.01
N SER A 55 6.43 4.60 -7.03
CA SER A 55 6.76 6.00 -6.73
C SER A 55 8.22 6.15 -6.31
N THR A 56 8.83 7.29 -6.65
CA THR A 56 10.19 7.62 -6.22
C THR A 56 10.15 8.70 -5.14
N THR A 57 10.81 8.43 -4.02
CA THR A 57 10.87 9.33 -2.87
C THR A 57 12.32 9.58 -2.46
N THR A 58 12.60 10.81 -2.02
CA THR A 58 13.83 11.15 -1.29
C THR A 58 13.49 11.28 0.19
N GLU A 59 14.17 10.50 1.03
CA GLU A 59 13.97 10.48 2.46
C GLU A 59 15.28 10.81 3.20
N THR A 60 15.19 11.68 4.21
CA THR A 60 16.31 11.91 5.14
C THR A 60 16.05 11.20 6.46
N LEU A 61 16.83 10.16 6.74
CA LEU A 61 16.68 9.28 7.89
C LEU A 61 18.00 9.05 8.64
N ALA A 62 17.95 8.14 9.59
CA ALA A 62 19.09 7.62 10.31
C ALA A 62 18.76 6.19 10.71
N ARG A 63 19.79 5.36 10.88
CA ARG A 63 19.61 4.01 11.38
C ARG A 63 19.04 4.05 12.82
N PRO A 64 17.92 3.38 13.11
CA PRO A 64 17.45 3.19 14.47
C PRO A 64 18.48 2.42 15.33
N PRO A 65 18.60 2.71 16.64
CA PRO A 65 19.60 2.04 17.47
C PRO A 65 19.31 0.55 17.71
N ASN A 66 18.06 0.10 17.51
CA ASN A 66 17.58 -1.26 17.77
C ASN A 66 17.60 -2.18 16.54
N VAL A 67 18.12 -1.73 15.39
CA VAL A 67 18.27 -2.55 14.19
C VAL A 67 19.74 -2.92 13.99
N PRO A 68 20.08 -4.03 13.29
CA PRO A 68 21.46 -4.40 12.97
C PRO A 68 22.25 -3.22 12.38
N ALA A 69 23.56 -3.18 12.64
CA ALA A 69 24.41 -2.06 12.25
C ALA A 69 24.47 -1.82 10.74
N THR A 70 24.33 -2.91 9.98
CA THR A 70 24.37 -2.99 8.53
C THR A 70 23.06 -2.61 7.84
N ASP A 71 21.96 -2.52 8.59
CA ASP A 71 20.63 -2.38 8.01
C ASP A 71 20.14 -0.93 8.14
N LEU A 72 19.53 -0.43 7.08
CA LEU A 72 18.86 0.86 7.03
C LEU A 72 17.40 0.65 6.60
N PRO A 73 16.46 0.53 7.56
CA PRO A 73 15.05 0.42 7.26
C PRO A 73 14.54 1.64 6.50
N LEU A 74 13.75 1.42 5.46
CA LEU A 74 13.13 2.48 4.65
C LEU A 74 11.64 2.59 4.99
N SER A 75 11.11 3.82 4.92
CA SER A 75 9.73 4.08 5.37
C SER A 75 8.65 3.55 4.42
N ASN A 76 8.94 3.52 3.11
CA ASN A 76 8.00 3.05 2.10
C ASN A 76 8.51 1.74 1.47
N VAL A 77 7.60 0.78 1.32
CA VAL A 77 7.88 -0.59 0.88
C VAL A 77 6.80 -1.05 -0.11
N PRO A 78 7.07 -2.03 -0.98
CA PRO A 78 8.36 -2.69 -1.19
C PRO A 78 9.33 -1.80 -1.97
N VAL A 79 10.60 -1.79 -1.57
CA VAL A 79 11.67 -1.08 -2.28
C VAL A 79 12.11 -1.90 -3.49
N SER A 80 12.11 -1.28 -4.67
CA SER A 80 12.49 -1.94 -5.93
C SER A 80 13.84 -1.44 -6.46
N ASP A 81 14.20 -0.19 -6.23
CA ASP A 81 15.42 0.40 -6.76
C ASP A 81 15.93 1.55 -5.87
N VAL A 82 17.25 1.75 -5.82
CA VAL A 82 17.88 2.88 -5.13
C VAL A 82 18.78 3.63 -6.08
N SER A 83 18.49 4.92 -6.26
CA SER A 83 19.20 5.76 -7.21
C SER A 83 20.23 6.68 -6.56
N ALA A 84 20.12 6.94 -5.25
CA ALA A 84 21.09 7.75 -4.52
C ALA A 84 21.13 7.40 -3.04
N VAL A 85 22.33 7.34 -2.47
CA VAL A 85 22.60 7.33 -1.03
C VAL A 85 23.65 8.40 -0.77
N SER A 86 23.43 9.23 0.25
CA SER A 86 24.42 10.19 0.72
C SER A 86 24.38 10.32 2.23
N ILE A 87 25.53 10.63 2.83
CA ILE A 87 25.67 10.76 4.27
C ILE A 87 26.18 12.17 4.59
N ASP A 88 25.52 12.82 5.55
CA ASP A 88 25.93 14.14 6.04
C ASP A 88 27.20 13.99 6.90
N THR A 89 28.35 14.05 6.24
CA THR A 89 29.69 13.95 6.84
C THR A 89 30.02 15.11 7.79
N TRP A 90 29.28 16.23 7.73
CA TRP A 90 29.39 17.28 8.74
C TRP A 90 28.79 16.84 10.09
N ARG A 91 27.85 15.89 10.07
CA ARG A 91 27.22 15.37 11.28
C ARG A 91 27.90 14.12 11.80
N VAL A 92 28.44 13.28 10.93
CA VAL A 92 28.91 11.94 11.28
C VAL A 92 30.23 11.65 10.58
N ASP A 93 31.22 11.22 11.34
CA ASP A 93 32.52 10.83 10.80
C ASP A 93 32.46 9.47 10.06
N GLY A 94 33.40 9.26 9.14
CA GLY A 94 33.59 8.01 8.41
C GLY A 94 33.44 8.17 6.89
N ALA A 95 33.68 7.08 6.16
CA ALA A 95 33.56 7.05 4.70
C ALA A 95 32.13 7.38 4.25
N ASP A 96 31.96 7.83 3.01
CA ASP A 96 30.64 7.84 2.38
C ASP A 96 30.18 6.39 2.08
N VAL A 97 29.00 6.22 1.50
CA VAL A 97 28.52 4.91 1.04
C VAL A 97 28.11 5.05 -0.41
N GLU A 98 28.75 4.27 -1.28
CA GLU A 98 28.32 4.13 -2.66
C GLU A 98 27.17 3.13 -2.77
N ILE A 99 26.29 3.31 -3.76
CA ILE A 99 25.15 2.39 -3.97
C ILE A 99 25.64 0.94 -4.21
N ALA A 100 26.78 0.78 -4.89
CA ALA A 100 27.38 -0.52 -5.15
C ALA A 100 27.80 -1.28 -3.87
N GLU A 101 27.96 -0.56 -2.76
CA GLU A 101 28.27 -1.12 -1.45
C GLU A 101 27.01 -1.52 -0.66
N THR A 102 25.83 -1.42 -1.28
CA THR A 102 24.55 -1.75 -0.67
C THR A 102 23.82 -2.87 -1.41
N VAL A 103 23.09 -3.68 -0.66
CA VAL A 103 22.12 -4.64 -1.17
C VAL A 103 20.72 -4.06 -0.92
N VAL A 104 19.91 -4.00 -1.97
CA VAL A 104 18.52 -3.55 -1.88
C VAL A 104 17.64 -4.74 -1.50
N THR A 105 17.03 -4.66 -0.33
CA THR A 105 16.02 -5.60 0.16
C THR A 105 14.66 -4.91 0.15
N PRO A 106 13.52 -5.60 0.00
CA PRO A 106 12.20 -4.95 -0.10
C PRO A 106 11.85 -4.00 1.07
N THR A 107 12.49 -4.15 2.23
CA THR A 107 12.19 -3.41 3.46
C THR A 107 13.30 -2.46 3.92
N HIS A 108 14.53 -2.63 3.43
CA HIS A 108 15.71 -1.93 3.93
C HIS A 108 16.88 -2.00 2.93
N LEU A 109 17.91 -1.21 3.21
CA LEU A 109 19.23 -1.35 2.58
C LEU A 109 20.20 -2.03 3.53
N GLU A 110 20.92 -3.02 3.05
CA GLU A 110 21.97 -3.71 3.80
C GLU A 110 23.33 -3.28 3.26
N LEU A 111 24.28 -2.95 4.13
CA LEU A 111 25.68 -2.75 3.73
C LEU A 111 26.30 -4.09 3.36
N THR A 112 26.97 -4.14 2.22
CA THR A 112 27.78 -5.29 1.83
C THR A 112 28.96 -5.48 2.80
N PRO A 113 29.48 -6.70 2.96
CA PRO A 113 30.67 -6.94 3.80
C PRO A 113 31.93 -6.19 3.35
N ASP A 114 31.99 -5.76 2.09
CA ASP A 114 33.12 -5.05 1.49
C ASP A 114 32.94 -3.52 1.49
N ALA A 115 31.84 -3.00 2.04
CA ALA A 115 31.60 -1.57 2.15
C ALA A 115 32.71 -0.88 2.96
N GLU A 116 33.11 0.33 2.57
CA GLU A 116 34.14 1.11 3.27
C GLU A 116 33.74 1.45 4.72
N ARG A 117 32.45 1.37 5.04
CA ARG A 117 31.89 1.64 6.37
C ARG A 117 31.21 0.38 6.93
N ASP A 118 31.49 0.11 8.21
CA ASP A 118 30.96 -1.07 8.91
C ASP A 118 29.52 -0.91 9.44
N ALA A 119 28.96 0.30 9.46
CA ALA A 119 27.65 0.56 10.06
C ALA A 119 26.97 1.84 9.55
N TRP A 120 25.65 1.81 9.34
CA TRP A 120 24.89 3.02 9.06
C TRP A 120 24.87 3.98 10.25
N PRO A 121 24.99 5.29 10.00
CA PRO A 121 24.86 6.33 11.01
C PRO A 121 23.53 6.30 11.78
N THR A 122 23.61 6.41 13.11
CA THR A 122 22.42 6.50 13.99
C THR A 122 22.02 7.93 14.33
N LYS A 123 22.82 8.93 13.93
CA LYS A 123 22.56 10.34 14.23
C LYS A 123 21.40 10.83 13.38
N ARG A 124 20.41 11.45 14.01
CA ARG A 124 19.16 11.89 13.35
C ARG A 124 19.40 12.65 12.05
N ARG A 125 18.74 12.21 10.96
CA ARG A 125 18.77 12.83 9.63
C ARG A 125 20.20 13.01 9.10
N SER A 126 21.00 11.95 9.18
CA SER A 126 22.37 11.96 8.65
C SER A 126 22.51 11.18 7.36
N ILE A 127 21.45 10.50 6.91
CA ILE A 127 21.45 9.70 5.69
C ILE A 127 20.32 10.23 4.82
N GLU A 128 20.61 10.54 3.57
CA GLU A 128 19.61 10.85 2.55
C GLU A 128 19.62 9.75 1.50
N VAL A 129 18.46 9.16 1.26
CA VAL A 129 18.28 8.07 0.30
C VAL A 129 17.20 8.48 -0.69
N THR A 130 17.48 8.35 -1.99
CA THR A 130 16.46 8.43 -3.03
C THR A 130 16.23 7.03 -3.58
N TYR A 131 15.00 6.57 -3.46
CA TYR A 131 14.62 5.20 -3.80
C TYR A 131 13.23 5.14 -4.42
N THR A 132 13.03 4.09 -5.21
CA THR A 132 11.76 3.74 -5.82
C THR A 132 11.14 2.59 -5.06
N HIS A 133 9.85 2.73 -4.74
CA HIS A 133 9.08 1.77 -3.98
C HIS A 133 7.69 1.57 -4.60
N GLY A 134 6.97 0.58 -4.13
CA GLY A 134 5.67 0.16 -4.66
C GLY A 134 5.77 -0.98 -5.65
N LEU A 135 4.63 -1.58 -5.99
CA LEU A 135 4.54 -2.63 -7.00
C LEU A 135 4.79 -2.05 -8.41
N ASP A 136 5.47 -2.84 -9.26
CA ASP A 136 5.73 -2.47 -10.66
C ASP A 136 4.42 -2.37 -11.45
N ASP A 137 3.56 -3.37 -11.27
CA ASP A 137 2.21 -3.45 -11.80
C ASP A 137 1.27 -3.96 -10.71
N VAL A 138 0.00 -3.55 -10.77
CA VAL A 138 -1.03 -4.01 -9.83
C VAL A 138 -1.45 -5.42 -10.24
N PRO A 139 -1.27 -6.45 -9.40
CA PRO A 139 -1.66 -7.81 -9.76
C PRO A 139 -3.17 -7.94 -9.94
N GLY A 140 -3.62 -8.73 -10.92
CA GLY A 140 -5.05 -8.95 -11.17
C GLY A 140 -5.90 -9.33 -9.93
N PRO A 141 -5.42 -10.18 -8.99
CA PRO A 141 -6.16 -10.45 -7.75
C PRO A 141 -6.30 -9.23 -6.81
N VAL A 142 -5.34 -8.29 -6.84
CA VAL A 142 -5.40 -7.02 -6.10
C VAL A 142 -6.43 -6.10 -6.73
N GLU A 143 -6.46 -5.99 -8.06
CA GLU A 143 -7.51 -5.25 -8.79
C GLU A 143 -8.90 -5.82 -8.50
N GLU A 144 -9.06 -7.15 -8.57
CA GLU A 144 -10.33 -7.83 -8.27
C GLU A 144 -10.77 -7.57 -6.82
N ALA A 145 -9.83 -7.58 -5.87
CA ALA A 145 -10.12 -7.25 -4.48
C ALA A 145 -10.64 -5.82 -4.31
N ILE A 146 -10.06 -4.85 -4.99
CA ILE A 146 -10.53 -3.45 -5.01
C ILE A 146 -11.95 -3.40 -5.57
N VAL A 147 -12.20 -4.00 -6.73
CA VAL A 147 -13.53 -4.05 -7.36
C VAL A 147 -14.57 -4.66 -6.42
N ARG A 148 -14.25 -5.79 -5.77
CA ARG A 148 -15.16 -6.47 -4.83
C ARG A 148 -15.45 -5.61 -3.60
N LEU A 149 -14.45 -4.90 -3.07
CA LEU A 149 -14.64 -3.95 -1.97
C LEU A 149 -15.48 -2.73 -2.38
N THR A 150 -15.26 -2.19 -3.58
CA THR A 150 -16.07 -1.10 -4.15
C THR A 150 -17.52 -1.54 -4.29
N ARG A 151 -17.79 -2.69 -4.93
CA ARG A 151 -19.14 -3.27 -5.06
C ARG A 151 -19.82 -3.43 -3.70
N ARG A 152 -19.11 -4.02 -2.73
CA ARG A 152 -19.60 -4.20 -1.36
C ARG A 152 -19.98 -2.86 -0.72
N ARG A 153 -19.13 -1.84 -0.84
CA ARG A 153 -19.36 -0.53 -0.23
C ARG A 153 -20.59 0.17 -0.82
N LEU A 154 -20.75 0.10 -2.12
CA LEU A 154 -21.94 0.62 -2.81
C LEU A 154 -23.19 -0.14 -2.39
N HIS A 155 -23.12 -1.47 -2.34
CA HIS A 155 -24.22 -2.29 -1.86
C HIS A 155 -24.64 -1.89 -0.45
N ASN A 156 -23.70 -1.80 0.50
CA ASN A 156 -24.02 -1.43 1.88
C ASN A 156 -24.60 0.00 1.98
N GLN A 157 -24.09 0.96 1.19
CA GLN A 157 -24.57 2.34 1.22
C GLN A 157 -26.00 2.51 0.69
N TYR A 158 -26.43 1.67 -0.25
CA TYR A 158 -27.73 1.79 -0.92
C TYR A 158 -28.73 0.68 -0.59
N ALA A 159 -28.31 -0.45 -0.03
CA ALA A 159 -29.18 -1.51 0.45
C ALA A 159 -29.82 -1.18 1.81
N ASP A 160 -29.16 -0.37 2.66
CA ASP A 160 -29.72 0.09 3.95
C ASP A 160 -31.00 0.94 3.80
N GLY A 161 -31.31 1.40 2.59
CA GLY A 161 -32.56 2.10 2.26
C GLY A 161 -33.72 1.18 1.82
N VAL A 162 -33.47 -0.11 1.60
CA VAL A 162 -34.47 -1.08 1.12
C VAL A 162 -34.77 -2.07 2.25
N THR A 163 -35.61 -1.65 3.20
CA THR A 163 -36.26 -2.59 4.13
C THR A 163 -37.23 -3.44 3.33
N SER A 164 -36.74 -4.51 2.71
CA SER A 164 -37.61 -5.52 2.09
C SER A 164 -38.32 -6.27 3.21
N GLU A 165 -39.64 -6.06 3.34
CA GLU A 165 -40.53 -7.06 3.94
C GLU A 165 -40.51 -8.31 3.04
N SER A 166 -39.52 -9.18 3.23
CA SER A 166 -39.50 -10.48 2.55
C SER A 166 -40.46 -11.43 3.26
N ILE A 167 -41.66 -11.56 2.70
CA ILE A 167 -42.52 -12.73 2.90
C ILE A 167 -41.89 -13.88 2.12
N ASP A 168 -41.41 -14.89 2.85
CA ASP A 168 -41.01 -16.21 2.35
C ASP A 168 -39.65 -16.28 1.62
N GLY A 169 -38.69 -17.01 2.23
CA GLY A 169 -37.40 -17.35 1.63
C GLY A 169 -36.18 -16.71 2.31
N SER A 170 -35.60 -17.42 3.26
CA SER A 170 -34.27 -17.13 3.83
C SER A 170 -33.21 -17.16 2.72
N THR A 171 -32.74 -15.99 2.28
CA THR A 171 -31.52 -15.87 1.48
C THR A 171 -30.36 -15.80 2.46
N SER A 172 -29.52 -16.85 2.49
CA SER A 172 -28.30 -16.85 3.28
C SER A 172 -27.30 -15.89 2.66
N TYR A 173 -27.37 -14.61 3.03
CA TYR A 173 -26.29 -13.67 2.76
C TYR A 173 -25.02 -14.21 3.43
N GLU A 174 -23.95 -14.41 2.66
CA GLU A 174 -22.63 -14.58 3.24
C GLU A 174 -22.39 -13.36 4.14
N SER A 175 -22.04 -13.60 5.42
CA SER A 175 -21.85 -12.49 6.35
C SER A 175 -20.79 -11.54 5.79
N ASP A 176 -20.99 -10.24 5.95
CA ASP A 176 -20.06 -9.20 5.51
C ASP A 176 -18.59 -9.48 5.91
N GLN A 177 -18.39 -10.10 7.08
CA GLN A 177 -17.07 -10.53 7.56
C GLN A 177 -16.47 -11.70 6.77
N ALA A 178 -17.28 -12.66 6.31
CA ALA A 178 -16.80 -13.80 5.53
C ALA A 178 -16.34 -13.32 4.14
N LEU A 179 -17.09 -12.43 3.50
CA LEU A 179 -16.68 -11.77 2.26
C LEU A 179 -15.35 -11.01 2.44
N LEU A 180 -15.23 -10.19 3.50
CA LEU A 180 -13.98 -9.46 3.78
C LEU A 180 -12.78 -10.40 4.00
N ARG A 181 -12.98 -11.52 4.70
CA ARG A 181 -11.92 -12.52 4.87
C ARG A 181 -11.54 -13.18 3.55
N ALA A 182 -12.52 -13.50 2.70
CA ALA A 182 -12.26 -14.06 1.38
C ALA A 182 -11.41 -13.10 0.53
N ILE A 183 -11.84 -11.83 0.42
CA ILE A 183 -11.09 -10.81 -0.33
C ILE A 183 -9.67 -10.64 0.23
N ARG A 184 -9.52 -10.56 1.56
CA ARG A 184 -8.19 -10.46 2.19
C ARG A 184 -7.31 -11.68 1.86
N ASN A 185 -7.86 -12.88 1.88
CA ASN A 185 -7.10 -14.09 1.56
C ASN A 185 -6.58 -14.08 0.12
N ASP A 186 -7.34 -13.49 -0.83
CA ASP A 186 -6.94 -13.40 -2.23
C ASP A 186 -5.71 -12.48 -2.44
N VAL A 187 -5.60 -11.42 -1.63
CA VAL A 187 -4.46 -10.50 -1.67
C VAL A 187 -3.31 -10.88 -0.74
N LYS A 188 -3.49 -11.89 0.11
CA LYS A 188 -2.53 -12.24 1.17
C LYS A 188 -1.12 -12.58 0.64
N GLN A 189 -1.05 -13.18 -0.54
CA GLN A 189 0.22 -13.54 -1.18
C GLN A 189 1.07 -12.33 -1.62
N PHE A 190 0.47 -11.14 -1.64
CA PHE A 190 1.15 -9.89 -1.97
C PHE A 190 1.48 -9.07 -0.70
N GLU A 191 1.17 -9.57 0.51
CA GLU A 191 1.56 -8.91 1.74
C GLU A 191 3.09 -8.74 1.77
N VAL A 192 3.51 -7.48 1.94
CA VAL A 192 4.91 -7.09 2.04
C VAL A 192 5.31 -7.18 3.49
N ASP A 193 6.45 -7.83 3.75
CA ASP A 193 6.97 -7.93 5.10
C ASP A 193 7.25 -6.54 5.67
N SER A 194 6.89 -6.32 6.93
CA SER A 194 7.34 -5.15 7.66
C SER A 194 8.73 -5.42 8.23
N TYR A 195 9.66 -4.48 8.07
CA TYR A 195 10.99 -4.59 8.68
C TYR A 195 10.91 -4.85 10.21
N TYR A 196 9.90 -4.28 10.88
CA TYR A 196 9.75 -4.36 12.34
C TYR A 196 8.82 -5.49 12.81
N GLU A 197 8.38 -6.40 11.92
CA GLU A 197 7.52 -7.55 12.26
C GLU A 197 6.44 -7.25 13.33
N GLY A 198 5.58 -6.25 13.09
CA GLY A 198 4.45 -5.95 13.98
C GLY A 198 4.82 -5.35 15.34
N ALA A 199 6.09 -5.02 15.59
CA ALA A 199 6.43 -4.13 16.70
C ALA A 199 5.90 -2.73 16.35
N MET A 200 4.81 -2.32 17.00
CA MET A 200 4.37 -0.93 16.99
C MET A 200 5.57 -0.04 17.31
N LEU A 201 5.97 0.80 16.35
CA LEU A 201 6.79 1.96 16.63
C LEU A 201 5.95 2.87 17.54
N ILE A 202 6.27 2.88 18.84
CA ILE A 202 5.67 3.78 19.85
C ILE A 202 6.35 5.14 19.75
#